data_AF-A0A7J0CJ50-F1
#
_entry.id   AF-A0A7J0CJ50-F1
#
_cell.length_a   1.000
_cell.length_b   1.000
_cell.length_c   1.000
_cell.angle_alpha   90.00
_cell.angle_beta   90.00
_cell.angle_gamma   90.00
#
_symmetry.space_group_name_H-M   'P 1'
#
loop_
_entity.id
_entity.type
_entity.pdbx_description
1 polymer ?
#
loop_
_entity_poly.entity_id
_entity_poly.type
_entity_poly.pdbx_seq_one_letter_code
_entity_poly.pdbx_strand_id
1 'polypeptide(L)'
;MIRSKVIADPSVLPSHWDRIKSIYRSTPYFSTYEAALGEIYGASWKYLNDLCDALTEVARSGFGITTPYLRASDLVEDPKTAKGRCWPTWRCGQLAPCSRPAVNLSSPISPA
;
A
#
# COMPACT_ATOMS: atom_id res chain seq x y z
N MET A 1 -12.11 -11.31 -1.56
CA MET A 1 -11.49 -10.54 -2.68
C MET A 1 -11.92 -9.07 -2.60
N ILE A 2 -11.02 -8.15 -2.23
CA ILE A 2 -11.36 -6.71 -2.25
C ILE A 2 -11.51 -6.25 -3.71
N ARG A 3 -12.55 -5.48 -4.01
CA ARG A 3 -12.87 -5.06 -5.39
C ARG A 3 -11.84 -4.06 -5.90
N SER A 4 -11.13 -4.41 -6.98
CA SER A 4 -10.29 -3.47 -7.72
C SER A 4 -11.13 -2.29 -8.24
N LYS A 5 -10.74 -1.06 -7.92
CA LYS A 5 -11.45 0.13 -8.38
C LYS A 5 -11.21 0.31 -9.88
N VAL A 6 -12.25 0.13 -10.69
CA VAL A 6 -12.20 0.43 -12.13
C VAL A 6 -12.01 1.94 -12.34
N ILE A 7 -11.14 2.32 -13.28
CA ILE A 7 -10.96 3.71 -13.70
C ILE A 7 -12.17 4.12 -14.54
N ALA A 8 -12.87 5.18 -14.15
CA ALA A 8 -14.11 5.60 -14.80
C ALA A 8 -13.89 6.17 -16.21
N ASP A 9 -12.78 6.90 -16.38
CA ASP A 9 -12.32 7.43 -17.67
C ASP A 9 -10.78 7.36 -17.69
N PRO A 10 -10.16 6.45 -18.46
CA PRO A 10 -8.71 6.37 -18.58
C PRO A 10 -8.12 7.42 -19.54
N SER A 11 -8.94 8.10 -20.35
CA SER A 11 -8.46 9.10 -21.32
C SER A 11 -7.92 10.38 -20.66
N VAL A 12 -8.19 10.58 -19.38
CA VAL A 12 -7.66 11.70 -18.58
C VAL A 12 -6.23 11.48 -18.08
N LEU A 13 -5.66 10.27 -18.19
CA LEU A 13 -4.32 9.98 -17.66
C LEU A 13 -3.22 10.81 -18.35
N PRO A 14 -3.19 10.99 -19.69
CA PRO A 14 -2.21 11.86 -20.35
C PRO A 14 -2.33 13.33 -19.93
N SER A 15 -3.55 13.88 -19.85
CA SER A 15 -3.76 15.29 -19.45
C SER A 15 -3.45 15.52 -17.96
N HIS A 16 -3.66 14.50 -17.11
CA HIS A 16 -3.19 14.50 -15.73
C HIS A 16 -1.65 14.51 -15.66
N TRP A 17 -0.97 13.73 -16.51
CA TRP A 17 0.49 13.74 -16.60
C TRP A 17 1.06 15.09 -17.06
N ASP A 18 0.44 15.75 -18.03
CA ASP A 18 0.82 17.11 -18.43
C ASP A 18 0.72 18.11 -17.28
N ARG A 19 -0.31 17.96 -16.43
CA ARG A 19 -0.46 18.78 -15.21
C ARG A 19 0.61 18.46 -14.17
N ILE A 20 0.98 17.19 -14.00
CA ILE A 20 2.09 16.78 -13.10
C ILE A 20 3.41 17.39 -13.58
N LYS A 21 3.78 17.21 -14.86
CA LYS A 21 4.97 17.85 -15.45
C LYS A 21 4.98 19.36 -15.23
N SER A 22 3.87 20.05 -15.52
CA SER A 22 3.78 21.50 -15.37
C SER A 22 4.09 21.99 -13.95
N ILE A 23 3.60 21.26 -12.92
CA ILE A 23 3.79 21.60 -11.51
C ILE A 23 5.17 21.16 -10.99
N TYR A 24 5.62 19.96 -11.35
CA TYR A 24 6.79 19.32 -10.72
C TYR A 24 8.10 19.44 -11.50
N ARG A 25 8.11 19.95 -12.75
CA ARG A 25 9.32 20.09 -13.59
C ARG A 25 10.51 20.78 -12.93
N SER A 26 10.29 21.66 -11.94
CA SER A 26 11.32 22.39 -11.22
C SER A 26 11.71 21.76 -9.88
N THR A 27 11.11 20.64 -9.48
CA THR A 27 11.48 19.95 -8.25
C THR A 27 12.76 19.12 -8.43
N PRO A 28 13.63 19.04 -7.41
CA PRO A 28 14.79 18.16 -7.44
C PRO A 28 14.40 16.73 -7.81
N TYR A 29 15.24 16.06 -8.60
CA TYR A 29 15.06 14.68 -9.07
C TYR A 29 13.85 14.44 -10.01
N PHE A 30 13.05 15.43 -10.37
CA PHE A 30 11.92 15.20 -11.30
C PHE A 30 12.38 14.59 -12.63
N SER A 31 13.44 15.15 -13.23
CA SER A 31 14.03 14.65 -14.49
C SER A 31 14.58 13.22 -14.40
N THR A 32 14.90 12.73 -13.19
CA THR A 32 15.32 11.34 -12.96
C THR A 32 14.15 10.36 -13.10
N TYR A 33 12.95 10.78 -12.72
CA TYR A 33 11.75 9.94 -12.72
C TYR A 33 10.76 10.26 -13.85
N GLU A 34 10.93 11.38 -14.56
CA GLU A 34 10.01 11.87 -15.59
C GLU A 34 9.72 10.83 -16.68
N ALA A 35 10.74 10.10 -17.15
CA ALA A 35 10.58 9.06 -18.16
C ALA A 35 9.69 7.90 -17.65
N ALA A 36 10.03 7.31 -16.50
CA ALA A 36 9.30 6.19 -15.92
C ALA A 36 7.84 6.56 -15.55
N LEU A 37 7.63 7.77 -15.01
CA LEU A 37 6.29 8.29 -14.74
C LEU A 37 5.51 8.52 -16.05
N GLY A 38 6.16 9.06 -17.09
CA GLY A 38 5.56 9.27 -18.40
C GLY A 38 5.13 7.97 -19.08
N GLU A 39 5.93 6.91 -18.98
CA GLU A 39 5.57 5.57 -19.44
C GLU A 39 4.33 5.03 -18.69
N ILE A 40 4.30 5.16 -17.36
CA ILE A 40 3.15 4.74 -16.54
C ILE A 40 1.87 5.50 -16.93
N TYR A 41 1.92 6.83 -17.06
CA TYR A 41 0.73 7.61 -17.43
C TYR A 41 0.34 7.49 -18.92
N GLY A 42 1.26 7.06 -19.79
CA GLY A 42 0.99 6.73 -21.19
C GLY A 42 0.37 5.34 -21.40
N ALA A 43 0.49 4.44 -20.42
CA ALA A 43 -0.06 3.09 -20.49
C ALA A 43 -1.58 3.03 -20.26
N SER A 44 -2.23 1.98 -20.77
CA SER A 44 -3.67 1.77 -20.64
C SER A 44 -4.04 0.97 -19.39
N TRP A 45 -4.60 1.65 -18.38
CA TRP A 45 -4.97 1.06 -17.11
C TRP A 45 -6.47 0.76 -17.00
N LYS A 46 -6.82 -0.47 -16.63
CA LYS A 46 -8.21 -0.88 -16.36
C LYS A 46 -8.63 -0.61 -14.91
N TYR A 47 -7.72 -0.82 -13.97
CA TYR A 47 -7.96 -0.67 -12.54
C TYR A 47 -6.98 0.34 -11.93
N LEU A 48 -7.49 1.20 -11.06
CA LEU A 48 -6.73 2.22 -10.35
C LEU A 48 -5.67 1.60 -9.44
N ASN A 49 -5.98 0.44 -8.83
CA ASN A 49 -5.05 -0.28 -7.97
C ASN A 49 -3.77 -0.67 -8.73
N ASP A 50 -3.89 -1.07 -10.00
CA ASP A 50 -2.74 -1.53 -10.78
C ASP A 50 -1.85 -0.35 -11.22
N LEU A 51 -2.46 0.81 -11.51
CA LEU A 51 -1.75 2.08 -11.68
C LEU A 51 -1.02 2.50 -10.39
N CYS A 52 -1.67 2.35 -9.22
CA CYS A 52 -1.06 2.65 -7.93
C CYS A 52 0.10 1.71 -7.59
N ASP A 53 0.02 0.41 -7.94
CA ASP A 53 1.14 -0.53 -7.79
C ASP A 53 2.33 -0.10 -8.65
N ALA A 54 2.12 0.25 -9.91
CA ALA A 54 3.20 0.68 -10.82
C ALA A 54 3.92 1.94 -10.31
N LEU A 55 3.17 2.93 -9.83
CA LEU A 55 3.72 4.12 -9.18
C LEU A 55 4.48 3.78 -7.88
N THR A 56 3.97 2.80 -7.12
CA THR A 56 4.63 2.30 -5.90
C THR A 56 5.95 1.60 -6.23
N GLU A 57 6.02 0.86 -7.35
CA GLU A 57 7.24 0.16 -7.75
C GLU A 57 8.34 1.11 -8.22
N VAL A 58 7.99 2.20 -8.92
CA VAL A 58 8.95 3.27 -9.25
C VAL A 58 9.48 3.92 -7.97
N ALA A 59 8.62 4.19 -6.98
CA ALA A 59 9.06 4.73 -5.69
C ALA A 59 9.96 3.75 -4.93
N ARG A 60 9.59 2.46 -4.84
CA ARG A 60 10.42 1.42 -4.21
C ARG A 60 11.80 1.32 -4.87
N SER A 61 11.84 1.30 -6.20
CA SER A 61 13.08 1.24 -6.99
C SER A 61 13.95 2.47 -6.77
N GLY A 62 13.37 3.67 -6.84
CA GLY A 62 14.09 4.94 -6.65
C GLY A 62 14.67 5.13 -5.25
N PHE A 63 14.03 4.57 -4.22
CA PHE A 63 14.52 4.59 -2.84
C PHE A 63 15.32 3.34 -2.43
N GLY A 64 15.52 2.37 -3.33
CA GLY A 64 16.23 1.11 -3.02
C GLY A 64 15.51 0.21 -1.99
N ILE A 65 14.18 0.31 -1.89
CA ILE A 65 13.37 -0.42 -0.89
C ILE A 65 13.16 -1.87 -1.34
N THR A 66 13.95 -2.78 -0.77
CA THR A 66 13.87 -4.23 -1.04
C THR A 66 12.76 -4.95 -0.28
N THR A 67 12.14 -4.32 0.72
CA THR A 67 11.04 -4.91 1.53
C THR A 67 9.92 -5.42 0.63
N PRO A 68 9.43 -6.66 0.81
CA PRO A 68 8.32 -7.21 0.01
C PRO A 68 7.07 -6.33 0.06
N TYR A 69 6.50 -6.06 -1.11
CA TYR A 69 5.24 -5.32 -1.25
C TYR A 69 4.06 -6.30 -1.28
N LEU A 70 3.05 -6.03 -0.46
CA LEU A 70 1.76 -6.74 -0.41
C LEU A 70 0.66 -5.69 -0.25
N ARG A 71 -0.45 -5.79 -1.01
CA ARG A 71 -1.59 -4.90 -0.79
C ARG A 71 -2.31 -5.37 0.49
N ALA A 72 -2.85 -4.44 1.29
CA ALA A 72 -3.64 -4.80 2.48
C ALA A 72 -4.86 -5.69 2.15
N SER A 73 -5.35 -5.66 0.91
CA SER A 73 -6.38 -6.55 0.37
C SER A 73 -6.01 -8.03 0.35
N ASP A 74 -4.72 -8.33 0.34
CA ASP A 74 -4.19 -9.67 0.13
C ASP A 74 -3.97 -10.37 1.48
N LEU A 75 -3.92 -9.58 2.56
CA LEU A 75 -3.83 -10.02 3.96
C LEU A 75 -5.20 -10.30 4.60
N VAL A 76 -6.29 -9.83 3.99
CA VAL A 76 -7.65 -10.00 4.50
C VAL A 76 -8.31 -11.19 3.82
N GLU A 77 -8.40 -12.32 4.54
CA GLU A 77 -9.25 -13.44 4.14
C GLU A 77 -10.69 -12.97 3.92
N ASP A 78 -11.37 -13.52 2.90
CA ASP A 78 -12.73 -13.11 2.58
C ASP A 78 -13.64 -13.24 3.83
N PRO A 79 -14.47 -12.24 4.16
CA PRO A 79 -15.27 -12.29 5.38
C PRO A 79 -16.25 -13.48 5.43
N LYS A 80 -16.50 -14.15 4.30
CA LYS A 80 -17.27 -15.41 4.24
C LYS A 80 -16.48 -16.65 4.71
N THR A 81 -15.15 -16.68 4.53
CA THR A 81 -14.26 -17.72 5.06
C THR A 81 -13.83 -17.44 6.49
N ALA A 82 -13.95 -16.21 6.98
CA ALA A 82 -13.68 -15.82 8.38
C ALA A 82 -14.71 -16.35 9.41
N LYS A 83 -15.19 -17.59 9.27
CA LYS A 83 -15.97 -18.28 10.30
C LYS A 83 -15.08 -18.56 11.51
N GLY A 84 -15.28 -17.81 12.60
CA GLY A 84 -14.74 -18.13 13.92
C GLY A 84 -13.71 -17.14 14.49
N ARG A 85 -13.28 -16.10 13.76
CA ARG A 85 -12.47 -15.02 14.36
C ARG A 85 -13.38 -13.86 14.76
N CYS A 86 -13.56 -13.70 16.07
CA CYS A 86 -14.24 -12.54 16.65
C CYS A 86 -13.42 -11.29 16.33
N TRP A 87 -13.88 -10.46 15.38
CA TRP A 87 -13.26 -9.18 15.10
C TRP A 87 -13.53 -8.24 16.29
N PRO A 88 -12.51 -7.58 16.87
CA PRO A 88 -12.74 -6.53 17.84
C PRO A 88 -13.47 -5.40 17.12
N THR A 89 -14.77 -5.25 17.41
CA THR A 89 -15.52 -4.09 16.93
C THR A 89 -14.87 -2.83 17.51
N TRP A 90 -14.30 -1.99 16.65
CA TRP A 90 -13.76 -0.68 17.02
C TRP A 90 -14.90 0.26 17.39
N ARG A 91 -15.52 0.00 18.54
CA ARG A 91 -16.50 0.90 19.16
C ARG A 91 -15.70 2.01 19.84
N CYS A 92 -15.76 3.20 19.26
CA CYS A 92 -15.10 4.38 19.82
C CYS A 92 -15.55 4.57 21.28
N GLY A 93 -14.59 4.58 22.22
CA GLY A 93 -14.83 5.00 23.61
C GLY A 93 -14.75 3.96 24.74
N GLN A 94 -14.40 2.68 24.50
CA GLN A 94 -14.19 1.72 25.61
C GLN A 94 -12.92 0.87 25.44
N LEU A 95 -11.93 1.15 26.29
CA LEU A 95 -10.74 0.31 26.50
C LEU A 95 -11.13 -0.93 27.32
N ALA A 96 -11.42 -2.04 26.64
CA ALA A 96 -11.35 -3.35 27.26
C ALA A 96 -9.88 -3.82 27.25
N PRO A 97 -9.29 -4.21 28.39
CA PRO A 97 -7.90 -4.67 28.42
C PRO A 97 -7.78 -6.01 27.68
N CYS A 98 -7.04 -6.04 26.57
CA CYS A 98 -6.57 -7.30 26.02
C CYS A 98 -5.68 -7.98 27.05
N SER A 99 -6.12 -9.14 27.55
CA SER A 99 -5.32 -10.01 28.40
C SER A 99 -4.06 -10.43 27.66
N ARG A 100 -2.94 -9.72 27.89
CA ARG A 100 -1.62 -10.22 27.50
C ARG A 100 -1.44 -11.60 28.15
N PRO A 101 -1.08 -12.66 27.41
CA PRO A 101 -0.52 -13.83 28.05
C PRO A 101 0.73 -13.38 28.82
N ALA A 102 0.78 -13.71 30.10
CA ALA A 102 1.91 -13.32 30.94
C ALA A 102 3.18 -14.01 30.43
N VAL A 103 4.13 -13.22 29.91
CA VAL A 103 5.50 -13.70 29.69
C VAL A 103 6.08 -13.98 31.07
N ASN A 104 6.20 -15.26 31.40
CA ASN A 104 6.73 -15.67 32.70
C ASN A 104 8.24 -15.42 32.76
N LEU A 105 8.63 -14.29 33.33
CA LEU A 105 10.02 -13.88 33.59
C LEU A 105 10.62 -14.63 34.81
N SER A 106 10.49 -15.95 34.85
CA SER A 106 11.14 -16.82 35.83
C SER A 106 11.88 -17.98 35.16
N SER A 107 12.95 -17.62 34.44
CA SER A 107 14.02 -18.55 34.07
C SER A 107 15.34 -17.97 34.60
N PRO A 108 16.04 -18.63 35.54
CA PRO A 108 17.32 -18.15 36.02
C PRO A 108 18.37 -18.25 34.90
N ILE A 109 19.16 -17.19 34.73
CA ILE A 109 20.32 -17.18 33.86
C ILE A 109 21.41 -18.02 34.55
N SER A 110 21.71 -19.21 34.01
CA SER A 110 22.95 -19.90 34.36
C SER A 110 24.11 -19.23 33.62
N PRO A 111 25.19 -18.82 34.33
CA PRO A 111 26.45 -18.48 33.68
C PRO A 111 27.15 -19.75 33.14
N ALA A 112 28.19 -19.53 32.32
CA ALA A 112 28.96 -20.54 31.61
C ALA A 112 29.73 -21.51 32.53
#